data_AF-A0A3C1IYV6-F1
#
_entry.id   AF-A0A3C1IYV6-F1
#
_cell.length_a   1.000
_cell.length_b   1.000
_cell.length_c   1.000
_cell.angle_alpha   90.00
_cell.angle_beta   90.00
_cell.angle_gamma   90.00
#
_symmetry.space_group_name_H-M   'P 1'
#
loop_
_entity.id
_entity.type
_entity.pdbx_description
1 polymer ?
#
loop_
_entity_poly.entity_id
_entity_poly.type
_entity_poly.pdbx_seq_one_letter_code
_entity_poly.pdbx_strand_id
1 'polypeptide(L)'
;MTDIMNTIVKEIFKKLELSSDLKTKESGERFFKEKIKMHGVKTAIVLNISKEYYKQIKDKTKEEIFNLCEELWQTGYMDESFIACNWSYNVHKDFEEKDIQIFEKWINTYIDNWASCDTF
;
A
#
# COMPACT_ATOMS: atom_id res chain seq x y z
N MET A 1 -15.17 -8.90 14.51
CA MET A 1 -14.67 -10.15 13.93
C MET A 1 -13.21 -9.88 13.64
N THR A 2 -12.31 -10.38 14.48
CA THR A 2 -10.91 -9.96 14.50
C THR A 2 -10.21 -10.48 13.25
N ASP A 3 -9.65 -9.55 12.47
CA ASP A 3 -8.94 -9.76 11.21
C ASP A 3 -7.96 -10.94 11.26
N ILE A 4 -8.19 -11.94 10.41
CA ILE A 4 -7.10 -12.83 9.98
C ILE A 4 -6.38 -12.09 8.85
N MET A 5 -5.67 -11.02 9.22
CA MET A 5 -4.78 -10.32 8.29
C MET A 5 -3.77 -11.30 7.73
N ASN A 6 -3.56 -11.23 6.42
CA ASN A 6 -2.75 -12.17 5.69
C ASN A 6 -1.32 -12.19 6.24
N THR A 7 -0.73 -13.38 6.34
CA THR A 7 0.65 -13.55 6.81
C THR A 7 1.62 -12.64 6.05
N ILE A 8 1.43 -12.49 4.72
CA ILE A 8 2.32 -11.66 3.92
C ILE A 8 2.20 -10.17 4.24
N VAL A 9 1.00 -9.69 4.53
CA VAL A 9 0.74 -8.29 4.90
C VAL A 9 1.36 -7.99 6.26
N LYS A 10 1.25 -8.93 7.23
CA LYS A 10 1.92 -8.83 8.53
C LYS A 10 3.44 -8.75 8.40
N GLU A 11 4.02 -9.54 7.51
CA GLU A 11 5.46 -9.50 7.26
C GLU A 11 5.91 -8.17 6.65
N ILE A 12 5.13 -7.61 5.71
CA ILE A 12 5.38 -6.29 5.14
C ILE A 12 5.34 -5.21 6.23
N PHE A 13 4.34 -5.23 7.10
CA PHE A 13 4.23 -4.25 8.19
C PHE A 13 5.45 -4.30 9.11
N LYS A 14 5.86 -5.51 9.51
CA LYS A 14 7.08 -5.69 10.30
C LYS A 14 8.33 -5.20 9.55
N LYS A 15 8.40 -5.45 8.23
CA LYS A 15 9.54 -5.02 7.40
C LYS A 15 9.61 -3.49 7.28
N LEU A 16 8.47 -2.82 7.12
CA LEU A 16 8.37 -1.37 7.09
C LEU A 16 8.78 -0.77 8.44
N GLU A 17 8.26 -1.32 9.55
CA GLU A 17 8.63 -0.89 10.90
C GLU A 17 10.14 -1.00 11.14
N LEU A 18 10.75 -2.14 10.81
CA LEU A 18 12.19 -2.36 10.94
C LEU A 18 13.04 -1.48 10.00
N SER A 19 12.45 -0.95 8.93
CA SER A 19 13.11 -0.08 7.96
C SER A 19 12.85 1.40 8.21
N SER A 20 12.08 1.73 9.25
CA SER A 20 11.70 3.10 9.58
C SER A 20 12.83 3.87 10.25
N ASP A 21 12.88 5.18 10.00
CA ASP A 21 13.77 6.08 10.73
C ASP A 21 13.07 7.41 11.06
N LEU A 22 13.37 7.93 12.25
CA LEU A 22 12.72 9.14 12.78
C LEU A 22 12.95 10.36 11.88
N LYS A 23 14.13 10.47 11.27
CA LYS A 23 14.45 11.62 10.41
C LYS A 23 13.58 11.62 9.15
N THR A 24 13.37 10.47 8.53
CA THR A 24 12.49 10.33 7.37
C THR A 24 11.04 10.61 7.77
N LYS A 25 10.58 10.08 8.91
CA LYS A 25 9.23 10.36 9.44
C LYS A 25 9.00 11.85 9.67
N GLU A 26 9.85 12.51 10.44
CA GLU A 26 9.73 13.94 10.73
C GLU A 26 9.85 14.82 9.47
N SER A 27 10.70 14.42 8.52
CA SER A 27 10.82 15.14 7.25
C SER A 27 9.55 15.03 6.42
N GLY A 28 8.92 13.85 6.40
CA GLY A 28 7.64 13.64 5.72
C GLY A 28 6.53 14.44 6.40
N GLU A 29 6.38 14.31 7.71
CA GLU A 29 5.36 15.05 8.48
C GLU A 29 5.49 16.58 8.34
N ARG A 30 6.70 17.12 8.15
CA ARG A 30 6.91 18.55 7.87
C ARG A 30 6.59 18.95 6.42
N PHE A 31 6.75 18.03 5.48
CA PHE A 31 6.56 18.29 4.05
C PHE A 31 5.09 18.30 3.67
N PHE A 32 4.30 17.37 4.21
CA PHE A 32 2.85 17.33 3.99
C PHE A 32 2.15 18.40 4.82
N LYS A 33 1.13 19.03 4.24
CA LYS A 33 0.34 20.07 4.94
C LYS A 33 -0.84 19.45 5.67
N GLU A 34 -1.35 18.37 5.14
CA GLU A 34 -2.33 17.48 5.74
C GLU A 34 -1.66 16.53 6.75
N LYS A 35 -2.48 16.00 7.67
CA LYS A 35 -2.02 14.98 8.60
C LYS A 35 -1.88 13.66 7.84
N ILE A 36 -0.65 13.16 7.72
CA ILE A 36 -0.37 11.85 7.16
C ILE A 36 -0.01 10.85 8.26
N LYS A 37 -0.28 9.57 8.00
CA LYS A 37 0.23 8.46 8.80
C LYS A 37 1.35 7.80 8.02
N MET A 38 2.55 7.72 8.57
CA MET A 38 3.68 7.06 7.93
C MET A 38 4.56 6.36 8.97
N HIS A 39 5.17 5.25 8.56
CA HIS A 39 6.22 4.57 9.30
C HIS A 39 7.49 5.42 9.33
N GLY A 40 7.80 6.11 8.22
CA GLY A 40 9.06 6.84 8.07
C GLY A 40 10.07 6.05 7.25
N VAL A 41 9.63 5.43 6.15
CA VAL A 41 10.50 4.64 5.28
C VAL A 41 10.76 5.41 3.99
N LYS A 42 12.00 5.42 3.52
CA LYS A 42 12.30 6.07 2.23
C LYS A 42 11.57 5.35 1.10
N THR A 43 10.96 6.09 0.18
CA THR A 43 10.19 5.54 -0.95
C THR A 43 10.96 4.47 -1.74
N ALA A 44 12.26 4.64 -1.96
CA ALA A 44 13.09 3.62 -2.63
C ALA A 44 13.11 2.27 -1.89
N ILE A 45 13.10 2.29 -0.54
CA ILE A 45 13.02 1.08 0.28
C ILE A 45 11.61 0.49 0.20
N VAL A 46 10.57 1.32 0.29
CA VAL A 46 9.16 0.87 0.13
C VAL A 46 8.97 0.15 -1.20
N LEU A 47 9.46 0.72 -2.30
CA LEU A 47 9.40 0.10 -3.64
C LEU A 47 10.19 -1.21 -3.73
N ASN A 48 11.31 -1.32 -3.02
CA ASN A 48 12.08 -2.57 -2.97
C ASN A 48 11.33 -3.65 -2.18
N ILE A 49 10.73 -3.30 -1.03
CA ILE A 49 9.87 -4.20 -0.24
C ILE A 49 8.69 -4.66 -1.10
N SER A 50 8.00 -3.73 -1.77
CA SER A 50 6.87 -4.04 -2.66
C SER A 50 7.26 -5.08 -3.72
N LYS A 51 8.38 -4.87 -4.43
CA LYS A 51 8.88 -5.80 -5.45
C LYS A 51 9.32 -7.14 -4.88
N GLU A 52 9.95 -7.15 -3.71
CA GLU A 52 10.41 -8.37 -3.04
C GLU A 52 9.23 -9.28 -2.69
N TYR A 53 8.22 -8.73 -2.05
CA TYR A 53 7.05 -9.49 -1.59
C TYR A 53 6.09 -9.82 -2.73
N TYR A 54 5.98 -8.98 -3.77
CA TYR A 54 5.16 -9.30 -4.94
C TYR A 54 5.57 -10.63 -5.60
N LYS A 55 6.87 -10.96 -5.62
CA LYS A 55 7.36 -12.23 -6.17
C LYS A 55 6.77 -13.47 -5.48
N GLN A 56 6.34 -13.34 -4.24
CA GLN A 56 5.76 -14.43 -3.46
C GLN A 56 4.26 -14.63 -3.76
N ILE A 57 3.61 -13.63 -4.34
CA ILE A 57 2.17 -13.63 -4.65
C ILE A 57 1.88 -13.52 -6.15
N LYS A 58 2.91 -13.51 -7.00
CA LYS A 58 2.77 -13.36 -8.46
C LYS A 58 1.87 -14.42 -9.13
N ASP A 59 1.69 -15.57 -8.48
CA ASP A 59 0.89 -16.69 -8.99
C ASP A 59 -0.56 -16.65 -8.44
N LYS A 60 -0.91 -15.64 -7.63
CA LYS A 60 -2.27 -15.39 -7.14
C LYS A 60 -3.15 -14.79 -8.23
N THR A 61 -4.46 -14.93 -8.07
CA THR A 61 -5.43 -14.26 -8.95
C THR A 61 -5.43 -12.75 -8.70
N LYS A 62 -5.90 -11.97 -9.69
CA LYS A 62 -6.16 -10.53 -9.55
C LYS A 62 -6.99 -10.22 -8.30
N GLU A 63 -8.06 -10.97 -8.07
CA GLU A 63 -8.97 -10.78 -6.93
C GLU A 63 -8.26 -11.02 -5.58
N GLU A 64 -7.43 -12.06 -5.49
CA GLU A 64 -6.62 -12.29 -4.30
C GLU A 64 -5.60 -11.16 -4.07
N ILE A 65 -5.00 -10.62 -5.12
CA ILE A 65 -4.06 -9.50 -5.02
C ILE A 65 -4.79 -8.23 -4.59
N PHE A 66 -6.00 -7.96 -5.10
CA PHE A 66 -6.83 -6.85 -4.66
C PHE A 66 -7.22 -6.96 -3.19
N ASN A 67 -7.53 -8.16 -2.68
CA ASN A 67 -7.79 -8.36 -1.26
C ASN A 67 -6.56 -8.00 -0.39
N LEU A 68 -5.35 -8.33 -0.84
CA LEU A 68 -4.12 -7.92 -0.15
C LEU A 68 -3.91 -6.41 -0.22
N CYS A 69 -4.20 -5.77 -1.36
CA CYS A 69 -4.11 -4.33 -1.52
C CYS A 69 -5.09 -3.60 -0.57
N GLU A 70 -6.31 -4.13 -0.44
CA GLU A 70 -7.32 -3.63 0.50
C GLU A 70 -6.82 -3.68 1.96
N GLU A 71 -6.18 -4.78 2.39
CA GLU A 71 -5.60 -4.87 3.74
C GLU A 71 -4.49 -3.83 3.97
N LEU A 72 -3.65 -3.55 2.95
CA LEU A 72 -2.62 -2.51 3.00
C LEU A 72 -3.23 -1.10 3.07
N TRP A 73 -4.32 -0.85 2.34
CA TRP A 73 -5.02 0.43 2.36
C TRP A 73 -5.69 0.74 3.70
N GLN A 74 -6.30 -0.27 4.33
CA GLN A 74 -7.14 -0.12 5.52
C GLN A 74 -6.42 0.47 6.74
N THR A 75 -5.08 0.40 6.79
CA THR A 75 -4.32 0.94 7.92
C THR A 75 -4.17 2.48 7.87
N GLY A 76 -4.33 3.07 6.68
CA GLY A 76 -4.09 4.47 6.39
C GLY A 76 -2.62 4.90 6.38
N TYR A 77 -1.65 3.98 6.45
CA TYR A 77 -0.23 4.33 6.35
C TYR A 77 0.17 4.60 4.90
N MET A 78 0.74 5.76 4.64
CA MET A 78 1.20 6.18 3.31
C MET A 78 2.26 5.25 2.71
N ASP A 79 3.18 4.73 3.51
CA ASP A 79 4.18 3.78 3.00
C ASP A 79 3.53 2.46 2.52
N GLU A 80 2.42 2.06 3.14
CA GLU A 80 1.69 0.84 2.79
C GLU A 80 0.81 1.04 1.56
N SER A 81 0.21 2.22 1.39
CA SER A 81 -0.57 2.55 0.19
C SER A 81 0.29 2.52 -1.08
N PHE A 82 1.55 2.95 -1.02
CA PHE A 82 2.47 2.83 -2.15
C PHE A 82 2.70 1.36 -2.57
N ILE A 83 2.69 0.43 -1.62
CA ILE A 83 2.77 -1.00 -1.91
C ILE A 83 1.47 -1.48 -2.58
N ALA A 84 0.32 -1.07 -2.04
CA ALA A 84 -0.99 -1.40 -2.60
C ALA A 84 -1.14 -0.92 -4.06
N CYS A 85 -0.78 0.34 -4.36
CA CYS A 85 -0.78 0.88 -5.71
C CYS A 85 0.15 0.11 -6.65
N ASN A 86 1.36 -0.23 -6.19
CA ASN A 86 2.28 -0.99 -7.04
C ASN A 86 1.75 -2.39 -7.36
N TRP A 87 1.18 -3.08 -6.36
CA TRP A 87 0.67 -4.43 -6.51
C TRP A 87 -0.57 -4.49 -7.38
N SER A 88 -1.52 -3.57 -7.20
CA SER A 88 -2.69 -3.47 -8.06
C SER A 88 -2.27 -3.17 -9.51
N TYR A 89 -1.31 -2.27 -9.72
CA TYR A 89 -0.80 -1.98 -11.06
C TYR A 89 -0.05 -3.15 -11.68
N ASN A 90 0.65 -4.00 -10.92
CA ASN A 90 1.35 -5.15 -11.49
C ASN A 90 0.41 -6.17 -12.17
N VAL A 91 -0.89 -6.15 -11.83
CA VAL A 91 -1.93 -6.97 -12.48
C VAL A 91 -2.82 -6.18 -13.46
N HIS A 92 -2.42 -4.97 -13.89
CA HIS A 92 -3.22 -4.11 -14.77
C HIS A 92 -3.66 -4.76 -16.09
N LYS A 93 -2.92 -5.77 -16.57
CA LYS A 93 -3.25 -6.47 -17.81
C LYS A 93 -4.50 -7.35 -17.68
N ASP A 94 -4.88 -7.71 -16.46
CA ASP A 94 -6.04 -8.54 -16.15
C ASP A 94 -7.25 -7.70 -15.69
N PHE A 95 -7.15 -6.38 -15.74
CA PHE A 95 -8.24 -5.48 -15.37
C PHE A 95 -9.45 -5.67 -16.30
N GLU A 96 -10.63 -5.65 -15.68
CA GLU A 96 -11.93 -5.74 -16.33
C GLU A 96 -12.76 -4.49 -15.97
N GLU A 97 -13.75 -4.14 -16.78
CA GLU A 97 -14.59 -2.95 -16.56
C GLU A 97 -15.24 -2.95 -15.17
N LYS A 98 -15.66 -4.12 -14.66
CA LYS A 98 -16.25 -4.27 -13.32
C LYS A 98 -15.31 -3.85 -12.17
N ASP A 99 -13.99 -3.89 -12.39
CA ASP A 99 -13.00 -3.56 -11.35
C ASP A 99 -13.04 -2.07 -11.00
N ILE A 100 -13.64 -1.22 -11.86
CA ILE A 100 -13.85 0.19 -11.57
C ILE A 100 -14.58 0.40 -10.24
N GLN A 101 -15.49 -0.51 -9.86
CA GLN A 101 -16.23 -0.43 -8.61
C GLN A 101 -15.31 -0.59 -7.38
N ILE A 102 -14.26 -1.41 -7.51
CA ILE A 102 -13.25 -1.60 -6.46
C ILE A 102 -12.38 -0.34 -6.36
N PHE A 103 -11.95 0.20 -7.50
CA PHE A 103 -11.13 1.42 -7.53
C PHE A 103 -11.88 2.64 -7.00
N GLU A 104 -13.15 2.83 -7.39
CA GLU A 104 -14.02 3.87 -6.82
C GLU A 104 -14.16 3.73 -5.31
N LYS A 105 -14.32 2.50 -4.80
CA LYS A 105 -14.34 2.26 -3.35
C LYS A 105 -13.02 2.69 -2.71
N TRP A 106 -11.87 2.31 -3.26
CA TRP A 106 -10.56 2.68 -2.71
C TRP A 106 -10.33 4.19 -2.73
N ILE A 107 -10.65 4.86 -3.85
CA ILE A 107 -10.56 6.32 -3.97
C ILE A 107 -11.40 6.99 -2.88
N ASN A 108 -12.65 6.58 -2.72
CA ASN A 108 -13.56 7.23 -1.77
C ASN A 108 -13.26 6.89 -0.30
N THR A 109 -12.58 5.77 -0.02
CA THR A 109 -12.39 5.27 1.35
C THR A 109 -10.98 5.54 1.88
N TYR A 110 -9.95 5.43 1.04
CA TYR A 110 -8.55 5.33 1.48
C TYR A 110 -7.63 6.43 0.93
N ILE A 111 -7.97 7.06 -0.19
CA ILE A 111 -7.16 8.15 -0.74
C ILE A 111 -7.50 9.45 -0.02
N ASP A 112 -6.59 9.89 0.86
CA ASP A 112 -6.78 11.05 1.73
C ASP A 112 -5.72 12.15 1.55
N ASN A 113 -4.74 11.94 0.68
CA ASN A 113 -3.66 12.88 0.41
C ASN A 113 -3.26 12.87 -1.08
N TRP A 114 -2.57 13.92 -1.52
CA TRP A 114 -2.22 14.06 -2.94
C TRP A 114 -1.18 13.02 -3.38
N ALA A 115 -0.31 12.53 -2.48
CA ALA A 115 0.72 11.57 -2.87
C ALA A 115 0.13 10.18 -3.12
N SER A 116 -0.84 9.74 -2.32
CA SER A 116 -1.58 8.50 -2.60
C SER A 116 -2.45 8.62 -3.86
N CYS A 117 -3.03 9.81 -4.11
CA CYS A 117 -3.77 10.11 -5.33
C CYS A 117 -2.89 10.04 -6.59
N ASP A 118 -1.72 10.68 -6.58
CA ASP A 118 -0.80 10.69 -7.73
C ASP A 118 -0.16 9.32 -8.00
N THR A 119 -0.13 8.44 -6.99
CA THR A 119 0.46 7.10 -7.10
C THR A 119 -0.53 6.05 -7.60
N PHE A 120 -1.83 6.21 -7.32
CA PHE A 120 -2.89 5.27 -7.71
C PHE A 120 -3.34 5.48 -9.16
#